data_AF-A0A962ICX0-F1
#
_entry.id   AF-A0A962ICX0-F1
#
_cell.length_a   1.000
_cell.length_b   1.000
_cell.length_c   1.000
_cell.angle_alpha   90.00
_cell.angle_beta   90.00
_cell.angle_gamma   90.00
#
_symmetry.space_group_name_H-M   'P 1'
#
loop_
_entity.id
_entity.type
_entity.pdbx_description
1 polymer ?
#
loop_
_entity_poly.entity_id
_entity_poly.type
_entity_poly.pdbx_seq_one_letter_code
_entity_poly.pdbx_strand_id
1 'polypeptide(L)'
;MRKHNAENERIKRNYFTFQREAKRQSEATVDAIAAALSRFEASTNYRPFKAFHQSQAVAFKKQLAGEGGSGKALSKATQYATLSHLKRFFEWLSQEPGYRSHLRYTDAEYFNLSEKDSRVATARRDQPGPTLEQVRHVIKQMPADTDIELRNRALIAFVLLTGARDGAVASLKLKHIDLERRYVFQDAREVNTKFSKSFKTWFFPVGDDIREIMEDWVRHLRERLLWGDGDPLFPRTRIAIDSDQKFAPSGLAREHWSHATPIRKIFRQAFEQAGLPYANPHSLRKTLVNLGESRCRTPEEFKAWSQNLGHEGVLTTFVSYGSISDTRCAEIIGRMADTSAVDRRSSKAELLRLIEQFAE
;
A
#
# COMPACT_ATOMS: atom_id res chain seq x y z
N MET A 1 25.20 29.53 -2.11
CA MET A 1 25.04 28.60 -3.24
C MET A 1 23.65 28.73 -3.83
N ARG A 2 23.52 28.74 -5.16
CA ARG A 2 22.24 28.80 -5.88
C ARG A 2 21.43 27.53 -5.57
N LYS A 3 20.23 27.68 -4.99
CA LYS A 3 19.35 26.56 -4.60
C LYS A 3 18.24 26.27 -5.61
N HIS A 4 18.12 27.08 -6.66
CA HIS A 4 17.09 26.94 -7.69
C HIS A 4 17.50 27.66 -8.99
N ASN A 5 16.90 27.23 -10.10
CA ASN A 5 17.02 27.89 -11.39
C ASN A 5 15.63 28.32 -11.87
N ALA A 6 15.44 29.63 -12.08
CA ALA A 6 14.13 30.18 -12.43
C ALA A 6 13.54 29.60 -13.73
N GLU A 7 14.37 29.26 -14.71
CA GLU A 7 13.92 28.60 -15.94
C GLU A 7 13.45 27.17 -15.66
N ASN A 8 14.19 26.42 -14.85
CA ASN A 8 13.80 25.07 -14.43
C ASN A 8 12.48 25.09 -13.64
N GLU A 9 12.31 26.04 -12.70
CA GLU A 9 11.07 26.14 -11.92
C GLU A 9 9.85 26.40 -12.80
N ARG A 10 9.98 27.26 -13.82
CA ARG A 10 8.90 27.54 -14.78
C ARG A 10 8.50 26.29 -15.55
N ILE A 11 9.47 25.58 -16.12
CA ILE A 11 9.17 24.39 -16.93
C ILE A 11 8.71 23.20 -16.08
N LYS A 12 9.21 23.06 -14.84
CA LYS A 12 8.68 22.08 -13.87
C LYS A 12 7.22 22.35 -13.55
N ARG A 13 6.83 23.61 -13.34
CA ARG A 13 5.42 23.98 -13.11
C ARG A 13 4.54 23.57 -14.28
N ASN A 14 4.99 23.79 -15.52
CA ASN A 14 4.27 23.34 -16.72
C ASN A 14 4.14 21.82 -16.75
N TYR A 15 5.23 21.10 -16.47
CA TYR A 15 5.20 19.63 -16.42
C TYR A 15 4.26 19.11 -15.33
N PHE A 16 4.28 19.69 -14.13
CA PHE A 16 3.39 19.28 -13.05
C PHE A 16 1.93 19.53 -13.39
N THR A 17 1.62 20.64 -14.06
CA THR A 17 0.27 20.88 -14.61
C THR A 17 -0.08 19.86 -15.68
N PHE A 18 0.83 19.54 -16.62
CA PHE A 18 0.60 18.48 -17.60
C PHE A 18 0.33 17.11 -16.94
N GLN A 19 1.09 16.76 -15.91
CA GLN A 19 0.90 15.52 -15.18
C GLN A 19 -0.45 15.46 -14.45
N ARG A 20 -0.87 16.56 -13.81
CA ARG A 20 -2.17 16.67 -13.13
C ARG A 20 -3.33 16.65 -14.12
N GLU A 21 -3.32 17.57 -15.10
CA GLU A 21 -4.49 17.83 -15.94
C GLU A 21 -4.57 16.89 -17.14
N ALA A 22 -3.46 16.69 -17.86
CA ALA A 22 -3.46 15.90 -19.09
C ALA A 22 -3.26 14.40 -18.82
N LYS A 23 -2.34 14.04 -17.92
CA LYS A 23 -2.09 12.64 -17.54
C LYS A 23 -2.94 12.16 -16.37
N ARG A 24 -3.78 13.04 -15.78
CA ARG A 24 -4.74 12.74 -14.71
C ARG A 24 -4.08 12.01 -13.53
N GLN A 25 -2.82 12.35 -13.25
CA GLN A 25 -2.06 11.73 -12.17
C GLN A 25 -2.47 12.33 -10.83
N SER A 26 -2.47 11.49 -9.79
CA SER A 26 -2.69 11.94 -8.42
C SER A 26 -1.57 12.88 -7.94
N GLU A 27 -1.87 13.74 -6.97
CA GLU A 27 -0.88 14.63 -6.34
C GLU A 27 0.33 13.86 -5.81
N ALA A 28 0.11 12.70 -5.16
CA ALA A 28 1.19 11.85 -4.67
C ALA A 28 2.18 11.41 -5.78
N THR A 29 1.69 11.16 -7.00
CA THR A 29 2.57 10.86 -8.14
C THR A 29 3.36 12.09 -8.57
N VAL A 30 2.72 13.26 -8.56
CA VAL A 30 3.37 14.53 -8.92
C VAL A 30 4.44 14.89 -7.90
N ASP A 31 4.19 14.68 -6.61
CA ASP A 31 5.18 14.87 -5.54
C ASP A 31 6.38 13.93 -5.71
N ALA A 32 6.14 12.66 -6.07
CA ALA A 32 7.22 11.71 -6.35
C ALA A 32 8.09 12.16 -7.56
N ILE A 33 7.46 12.69 -8.60
CA ILE A 33 8.14 13.29 -9.75
C ILE A 33 8.96 14.52 -9.31
N ALA A 34 8.35 15.41 -8.52
CA ALA A 34 9.00 16.62 -8.03
C ALA A 34 10.23 16.28 -7.16
N ALA A 35 10.12 15.26 -6.30
CA ALA A 35 11.23 14.76 -5.50
C ALA A 35 12.37 14.19 -6.37
N ALA A 36 12.04 13.45 -7.43
CA ALA A 36 13.03 12.93 -8.37
C ALA A 36 13.76 14.06 -9.12
N LEU A 37 13.02 15.07 -9.60
CA LEU A 37 13.58 16.24 -10.28
C LEU A 37 14.46 17.06 -9.34
N SER A 38 14.00 17.33 -8.11
CA SER A 38 14.79 18.06 -7.12
C SER A 38 16.12 17.35 -6.81
N ARG A 39 16.13 16.02 -6.75
CA ARG A 39 17.37 15.24 -6.54
C ARG A 39 18.31 15.36 -7.73
N PHE A 40 17.80 15.31 -8.95
CA PHE A 40 18.60 15.48 -10.16
C PHE A 40 19.18 16.90 -10.27
N GLU A 41 18.38 17.93 -9.98
CA GLU A 41 18.87 19.32 -9.96
C GLU A 41 19.98 19.52 -8.93
N ALA A 42 19.86 18.92 -7.75
CA ALA A 42 20.93 18.95 -6.75
C ALA A 42 22.23 18.34 -7.29
N SER A 43 22.18 17.19 -7.97
CA SER A 43 23.37 16.57 -8.57
C SER A 43 24.05 17.39 -9.67
N THR A 44 23.30 18.27 -10.33
CA THR A 44 23.79 19.11 -11.43
C THR A 44 24.10 20.53 -10.98
N ASN A 45 24.05 20.81 -9.67
CA ASN A 45 24.16 22.16 -9.10
C ASN A 45 23.17 23.15 -9.73
N TYR A 46 21.94 22.70 -9.98
CA TYR A 46 20.83 23.49 -10.52
C TYR A 46 21.14 24.15 -11.88
N ARG A 47 21.92 23.45 -12.73
CA ARG A 47 22.14 23.88 -14.12
C ARG A 47 20.81 23.90 -14.89
N PRO A 48 20.66 24.81 -15.87
CA PRO A 48 19.46 24.85 -16.72
C PRO A 48 19.24 23.50 -17.41
N PHE A 49 17.99 23.01 -17.49
CA PHE A 49 17.70 21.76 -18.20
C PHE A 49 18.04 21.81 -19.69
N LYS A 50 18.12 22.99 -20.30
CA LYS A 50 18.62 23.16 -21.68
C LYS A 50 20.05 22.71 -21.87
N ALA A 51 20.86 22.72 -20.81
CA ALA A 51 22.24 22.25 -20.81
C ALA A 51 22.34 20.75 -20.45
N PHE A 52 21.23 20.01 -20.54
CA PHE A 52 21.24 18.59 -20.29
C PHE A 52 22.11 17.85 -21.32
N HIS A 53 22.89 16.90 -20.82
CA HIS A 53 23.71 16.02 -21.64
C HIS A 53 23.68 14.60 -21.07
N GLN A 54 23.74 13.58 -21.92
CA GLN A 54 23.68 12.17 -21.53
C GLN A 54 24.68 11.78 -20.41
N SER A 55 25.85 12.43 -20.37
CA SER A 55 26.84 12.20 -19.32
C SER A 55 26.36 12.57 -17.92
N GLN A 56 25.45 13.55 -17.80
CA GLN A 56 24.82 13.93 -16.53
C GLN A 56 23.86 12.84 -16.05
N ALA A 57 23.07 12.23 -16.94
CA ALA A 57 22.24 11.09 -16.58
C ALA A 57 23.08 9.89 -16.13
N VAL A 58 24.18 9.60 -16.83
CA VAL A 58 25.12 8.53 -16.44
C VAL A 58 25.78 8.81 -15.08
N ALA A 59 26.24 10.05 -14.84
CA ALA A 59 26.82 10.45 -13.57
C ALA A 59 25.79 10.35 -12.43
N PHE A 60 24.56 10.82 -12.67
CA PHE A 60 23.48 10.75 -11.70
C PHE A 60 23.13 9.30 -11.33
N LYS A 61 23.07 8.37 -12.29
CA LYS A 61 22.87 6.95 -11.99
C LYS A 61 23.95 6.39 -11.06
N LYS A 62 25.22 6.73 -11.30
CA LYS A 62 26.34 6.29 -10.46
C LYS A 62 26.22 6.86 -9.05
N GLN A 63 25.90 8.14 -8.93
CA GLN A 63 25.65 8.81 -7.65
C GLN A 63 24.48 8.16 -6.90
N LEU A 64 23.34 7.97 -7.56
CA LEU A 64 22.13 7.39 -6.99
C LEU A 64 22.31 5.94 -6.51
N ALA A 65 23.24 5.20 -7.14
CA ALA A 65 23.60 3.86 -6.70
C ALA A 65 24.45 3.85 -5.42
N GLY A 66 25.21 4.91 -5.16
CA GLY A 66 26.04 5.08 -3.95
C GLY A 66 25.36 5.84 -2.82
N GLU A 67 24.37 6.68 -3.12
CA GLU A 67 23.60 7.41 -2.12
C GLU A 67 22.56 6.53 -1.43
N GLY A 68 22.42 6.67 -0.12
CA GLY A 68 21.15 6.42 0.55
C GLY A 68 21.12 6.91 1.99
N GLY A 69 19.90 7.02 2.53
CA GLY A 69 19.68 7.48 3.89
C GLY A 69 20.25 6.48 4.89
N SER A 70 20.79 6.99 6.01
CA SER A 70 21.38 6.22 7.12
C SER A 70 22.61 5.34 6.78
N GLY A 71 23.38 5.71 5.75
CA GLY A 71 24.64 5.02 5.41
C GLY A 71 24.46 3.73 4.62
N LYS A 72 23.25 3.46 4.11
CA LYS A 72 22.95 2.33 3.21
C LYS A 72 22.47 2.86 1.86
N ALA A 73 22.96 2.28 0.77
CA ALA A 73 22.54 2.63 -0.60
C ALA A 73 21.02 2.51 -0.80
N LEU A 74 20.43 3.39 -1.61
CA LEU A 74 19.02 3.36 -2.00
C LEU A 74 18.66 2.00 -2.62
N SER A 75 17.44 1.53 -2.33
CA SER A 75 16.94 0.28 -2.93
C SER A 75 16.89 0.39 -4.47
N LYS A 76 17.14 -0.72 -5.17
CA LYS A 76 17.06 -0.78 -6.63
C LYS A 76 15.67 -0.36 -7.16
N ALA A 77 14.61 -0.66 -6.43
CA ALA A 77 13.25 -0.20 -6.73
C ALA A 77 13.12 1.33 -6.68
N THR A 78 13.69 1.96 -5.65
CA THR A 78 13.71 3.43 -5.52
C THR A 78 14.54 4.07 -6.62
N GLN A 79 15.70 3.49 -6.96
CA GLN A 79 16.53 3.94 -8.07
C GLN A 79 15.75 3.89 -9.39
N TYR A 80 15.13 2.74 -9.67
CA TYR A 80 14.33 2.53 -10.88
C TYR A 80 13.18 3.54 -11.00
N ALA A 81 12.40 3.76 -9.92
CA ALA A 81 11.29 4.71 -9.93
C ALA A 81 11.76 6.15 -10.16
N THR A 82 12.82 6.58 -9.47
CA THR A 82 13.43 7.91 -9.64
C THR A 82 13.87 8.13 -11.09
N LEU A 83 14.61 7.19 -11.64
CA LEU A 83 15.14 7.28 -13.01
C LEU A 83 14.03 7.22 -14.06
N SER A 84 12.98 6.45 -13.83
CA SER A 84 11.81 6.39 -14.71
C SER A 84 11.05 7.73 -14.75
N HIS A 85 10.92 8.42 -13.61
CA HIS A 85 10.35 9.77 -13.58
C HIS A 85 11.20 10.77 -14.36
N LEU A 86 12.53 10.72 -14.18
CA LEU A 86 13.46 11.59 -14.91
C LEU A 86 13.42 11.33 -16.41
N LYS A 87 13.46 10.05 -16.82
CA LYS A 87 13.31 9.66 -18.23
C LYS A 87 12.07 10.29 -18.85
N ARG A 88 10.89 10.06 -18.26
CA ARG A 88 9.61 10.58 -18.75
C ARG A 88 9.56 12.10 -18.80
N PHE A 89 10.21 12.77 -17.84
CA PHE A 89 10.32 14.23 -17.85
C PHE A 89 11.17 14.72 -19.02
N PHE A 90 12.35 14.14 -19.25
CA PHE A 90 13.24 14.56 -20.34
C PHE A 90 12.71 14.17 -21.73
N GLU A 91 11.99 13.06 -21.86
CA GLU A 91 11.24 12.71 -23.07
C GLU A 91 10.19 13.77 -23.40
N TRP A 92 9.40 14.19 -22.41
CA TRP A 92 8.42 15.28 -22.58
C TRP A 92 9.11 16.61 -22.88
N LEU A 93 10.16 16.96 -22.12
CA LEU A 93 10.89 18.20 -22.26
C LEU A 93 11.51 18.36 -23.65
N SER A 94 12.01 17.26 -24.25
CA SER A 94 12.54 17.26 -25.61
C SER A 94 11.53 17.67 -26.68
N GLN A 95 10.23 17.65 -26.36
CA GLN A 95 9.14 18.01 -27.27
C GLN A 95 8.59 19.42 -26.99
N GLU A 96 9.06 20.11 -25.95
CA GLU A 96 8.57 21.44 -25.59
C GLU A 96 9.22 22.56 -26.43
N PRO A 97 8.47 23.63 -26.77
CA PRO A 97 9.02 24.80 -27.43
C PRO A 97 10.22 25.37 -26.67
N GLY A 98 11.30 25.69 -27.38
CA GLY A 98 12.55 26.18 -26.79
C GLY A 98 13.47 25.09 -26.22
N TYR A 99 13.06 23.82 -26.19
CA TYR A 99 13.89 22.69 -25.76
C TYR A 99 14.19 21.69 -26.90
N ARG A 100 13.31 21.59 -27.91
CA ARG A 100 13.49 20.72 -29.10
C ARG A 100 14.85 20.87 -29.80
N SER A 101 15.40 22.07 -29.85
CA SER A 101 16.69 22.36 -30.49
C SER A 101 17.90 21.97 -29.63
N HIS A 102 17.70 21.76 -28.33
CA HIS A 102 18.77 21.51 -27.36
C HIS A 102 18.79 20.07 -26.86
N LEU A 103 17.66 19.36 -26.92
CA LEU A 103 17.48 18.04 -26.33
C LEU A 103 16.99 17.04 -27.37
N ARG A 104 17.57 15.84 -27.40
CA ARG A 104 17.03 14.73 -28.19
C ARG A 104 16.21 13.81 -27.29
N TYR A 105 15.13 13.27 -27.85
CA TYR A 105 14.31 12.27 -27.16
C TYR A 105 15.16 11.10 -26.62
N THR A 106 16.09 10.61 -27.43
CA THR A 106 16.97 9.48 -27.10
C THR A 106 17.93 9.76 -25.94
N ASP A 107 18.22 11.02 -25.63
CA ASP A 107 19.12 11.35 -24.52
C ASP A 107 18.49 10.96 -23.16
N ALA A 108 17.16 10.90 -23.08
CA ALA A 108 16.44 10.45 -21.90
C ALA A 108 16.61 8.94 -21.64
N GLU A 109 16.92 8.13 -22.66
CA GLU A 109 17.17 6.69 -22.50
C GLU A 109 18.40 6.40 -21.62
N TYR A 110 19.31 7.35 -21.47
CA TYR A 110 20.46 7.23 -20.58
C TYR A 110 20.09 7.19 -19.10
N PHE A 111 18.84 7.47 -18.73
CA PHE A 111 18.32 7.20 -17.38
C PHE A 111 18.00 5.71 -17.14
N ASN A 112 17.92 4.87 -18.17
CA ASN A 112 17.65 3.44 -17.98
C ASN A 112 18.72 2.77 -17.10
N LEU A 113 18.26 1.91 -16.20
CA LEU A 113 19.10 0.94 -15.51
C LEU A 113 19.49 -0.21 -16.45
N SER A 114 20.50 -1.00 -16.08
CA SER A 114 20.78 -2.25 -16.79
C SER A 114 19.56 -3.17 -16.75
N GLU A 115 19.41 -4.09 -17.71
CA GLU A 115 18.32 -5.06 -17.66
C GLU A 115 18.35 -5.88 -16.36
N LYS A 116 19.55 -6.27 -15.91
CA LYS A 116 19.78 -6.97 -14.64
C LYS A 116 19.24 -6.15 -13.46
N ASP A 117 19.64 -4.89 -13.36
CA ASP A 117 19.20 -4.01 -12.27
C ASP A 117 17.70 -3.72 -12.34
N SER A 118 17.15 -3.60 -13.56
CA SER A 118 15.72 -3.42 -13.77
C SER A 118 14.95 -4.64 -13.30
N ARG A 119 15.37 -5.86 -13.67
CA ARG A 119 14.78 -7.12 -13.18
C ARG A 119 14.87 -7.22 -11.66
N VAL A 120 16.00 -6.87 -11.06
CA VAL A 120 16.17 -6.86 -9.59
C VAL A 120 15.27 -5.80 -8.93
N ALA A 121 15.12 -4.63 -9.54
CA ALA A 121 14.28 -3.55 -9.03
C ALA A 121 12.79 -3.89 -9.06
N THR A 122 12.35 -4.62 -10.09
CA THR A 122 10.96 -5.05 -10.28
C THR A 122 10.67 -6.42 -9.66
N ALA A 123 11.70 -7.16 -9.26
CA ALA A 123 11.55 -8.44 -8.59
C ALA A 123 10.81 -8.27 -7.27
N ARG A 124 9.75 -9.04 -7.08
CA ARG A 124 8.96 -9.05 -5.85
C ARG A 124 9.74 -9.87 -4.82
N ARG A 125 10.16 -9.25 -3.72
CA ARG A 125 10.67 -9.97 -2.56
C ARG A 125 9.48 -10.45 -1.74
N ASP A 126 9.36 -11.75 -1.56
CA ASP A 126 8.33 -12.28 -0.70
C ASP A 126 8.74 -12.12 0.77
N GLN A 127 8.20 -11.08 1.42
CA GLN A 127 8.21 -11.02 2.88
C GLN A 127 6.96 -11.73 3.39
N PRO A 128 7.09 -12.83 4.15
CA PRO A 128 5.94 -13.49 4.73
C PRO A 128 5.22 -12.50 5.67
N GLY A 129 3.90 -12.40 5.52
CA GLY A 129 3.07 -11.69 6.48
C GLY A 129 2.99 -12.45 7.82
N PRO A 130 2.47 -11.82 8.89
CA PRO A 130 2.25 -12.52 10.14
C PRO A 130 1.21 -13.65 9.96
N THR A 131 1.31 -14.72 10.74
CA THR A 131 0.28 -15.76 10.78
C THR A 131 -1.00 -15.25 11.43
N LEU A 132 -2.14 -15.90 11.17
CA LEU A 132 -3.41 -15.54 11.84
C LEU A 132 -3.28 -15.60 13.37
N GLU A 133 -2.59 -16.63 13.88
CA GLU A 133 -2.35 -16.79 15.31
C GLU A 133 -1.43 -15.70 15.90
N GLN A 134 -0.43 -15.24 15.15
CA GLN A 134 0.38 -14.09 15.56
C GLN A 134 -0.47 -12.82 15.67
N VAL A 135 -1.35 -12.55 14.70
CA VAL A 135 -2.23 -11.37 14.76
C VAL A 135 -3.22 -11.48 15.92
N ARG A 136 -3.81 -12.67 16.16
CA ARG A 136 -4.66 -12.93 17.33
C ARG A 136 -3.93 -12.70 18.65
N HIS A 137 -2.69 -13.19 18.76
CA HIS A 137 -1.84 -12.98 19.92
C HIS A 137 -1.60 -11.49 20.19
N VAL A 138 -1.28 -10.70 19.15
CA VAL A 138 -1.14 -9.25 19.25
C VAL A 138 -2.42 -8.62 19.80
N ILE A 139 -3.57 -8.88 19.17
CA ILE A 139 -4.86 -8.29 19.57
C ILE A 139 -5.20 -8.62 21.02
N LYS A 140 -4.94 -9.85 21.46
CA LYS A 140 -5.22 -10.31 22.83
C LYS A 140 -4.37 -9.62 23.89
N GLN A 141 -3.15 -9.19 23.55
CA GLN A 141 -2.25 -8.50 24.47
C GLN A 141 -2.45 -6.98 24.50
N MET A 142 -3.23 -6.41 23.57
CA MET A 142 -3.48 -4.98 23.55
C MET A 142 -4.33 -4.57 24.77
N PRO A 143 -3.98 -3.46 25.44
CA PRO A 143 -4.81 -2.91 26.51
C PRO A 143 -6.19 -2.49 25.98
N ALA A 144 -7.15 -2.33 26.88
CA ALA A 144 -8.55 -2.06 26.54
C ALA A 144 -9.29 -1.23 27.60
N ASP A 145 -8.56 -0.47 28.42
CA ASP A 145 -9.12 0.24 29.58
C ASP A 145 -9.64 1.65 29.22
N THR A 146 -9.05 2.27 28.20
CA THR A 146 -9.43 3.59 27.71
C THR A 146 -10.05 3.55 26.30
N ASP A 147 -10.81 4.59 25.94
CA ASP A 147 -11.39 4.73 24.60
C ASP A 147 -10.34 4.66 23.49
N ILE A 148 -9.14 5.19 23.74
CA ILE A 148 -8.01 5.14 22.79
C ILE A 148 -7.52 3.70 22.59
N GLU A 149 -7.43 2.94 23.68
CA GLU A 149 -6.98 1.55 23.66
C GLU A 149 -8.00 0.62 23.02
N LEU A 150 -9.29 0.76 23.38
CA LEU A 150 -10.40 0.07 22.73
C LEU A 150 -10.38 0.32 21.22
N ARG A 151 -10.25 1.59 20.81
CA ARG A 151 -10.13 1.97 19.40
C ARG A 151 -8.91 1.33 18.73
N ASN A 152 -7.75 1.31 19.38
CA ASN A 152 -6.54 0.71 18.82
C ASN A 152 -6.71 -0.79 18.59
N ARG A 153 -7.27 -1.51 19.57
CA ARG A 153 -7.55 -2.95 19.49
C ARG A 153 -8.54 -3.25 18.37
N ALA A 154 -9.65 -2.50 18.32
CA ALA A 154 -10.66 -2.62 17.29
C ALA A 154 -10.10 -2.32 15.89
N LEU A 155 -9.18 -1.37 15.78
CA LEU A 155 -8.56 -1.02 14.50
C LEU A 155 -7.77 -2.20 13.89
N ILE A 156 -6.98 -2.92 14.69
CA ILE A 156 -6.23 -4.09 14.17
C ILE A 156 -7.19 -5.23 13.83
N ALA A 157 -8.18 -5.48 14.70
CA ALA A 157 -9.26 -6.45 14.44
C ALA A 157 -10.01 -6.15 13.14
N PHE A 158 -10.34 -4.88 12.88
CA PHE A 158 -11.00 -4.44 11.66
C PHE A 158 -10.16 -4.68 10.40
N VAL A 159 -8.87 -4.37 10.44
CA VAL A 159 -7.97 -4.61 9.30
C VAL A 159 -7.84 -6.11 9.05
N LEU A 160 -7.83 -6.95 10.09
CA LEU A 160 -7.84 -8.40 9.94
C LEU A 160 -9.18 -8.90 9.37
N LEU A 161 -10.31 -8.36 9.82
CA LEU A 161 -11.65 -8.74 9.35
C LEU A 161 -11.92 -8.36 7.89
N THR A 162 -11.31 -7.28 7.40
CA THR A 162 -11.69 -6.68 6.10
C THR A 162 -10.53 -6.58 5.11
N GLY A 163 -9.29 -6.69 5.57
CA GLY A 163 -8.12 -6.37 4.74
C GLY A 163 -8.14 -4.92 4.23
N ALA A 164 -8.90 -4.00 4.82
CA ALA A 164 -8.99 -2.62 4.35
C ALA A 164 -7.61 -1.95 4.31
N ARG A 165 -7.39 -1.07 3.30
CA ARG A 165 -6.14 -0.30 3.22
C ARG A 165 -6.13 0.78 4.30
N ASP A 166 -4.96 1.10 4.82
CA ASP A 166 -4.77 2.08 5.89
C ASP A 166 -5.37 3.47 5.54
N GLY A 167 -5.27 3.89 4.27
CA GLY A 167 -5.95 5.09 3.78
C GLY A 167 -7.48 5.04 3.94
N ALA A 168 -8.10 3.92 3.57
CA ALA A 168 -9.55 3.73 3.71
C ALA A 168 -9.95 3.72 5.19
N VAL A 169 -9.22 2.97 6.02
CA VAL A 169 -9.44 2.88 7.48
C VAL A 169 -9.46 4.27 8.13
N ALA A 170 -8.55 5.17 7.73
CA ALA A 170 -8.47 6.51 8.29
C ALA A 170 -9.72 7.39 8.02
N SER A 171 -10.49 7.08 6.99
CA SER A 171 -11.63 7.88 6.50
C SER A 171 -13.00 7.22 6.69
N LEU A 172 -13.06 5.99 7.22
CA LEU A 172 -14.34 5.28 7.41
C LEU A 172 -15.19 5.96 8.50
N LYS A 173 -16.49 6.04 8.25
CA LYS A 173 -17.52 6.51 9.18
C LYS A 173 -18.36 5.33 9.68
N LEU A 174 -19.11 5.53 10.76
CA LEU A 174 -20.00 4.52 11.33
C LEU A 174 -21.02 3.97 10.33
N LYS A 175 -21.57 4.80 9.44
CA LYS A 175 -22.52 4.33 8.40
C LYS A 175 -21.93 3.35 7.37
N HIS A 176 -20.62 3.25 7.28
CA HIS A 176 -19.97 2.39 6.28
C HIS A 176 -19.85 0.94 6.72
N ILE A 177 -20.09 0.63 8.00
CA ILE A 177 -20.04 -0.74 8.53
C ILE A 177 -21.44 -1.26 8.83
N ASP A 178 -21.72 -2.48 8.38
CA ASP A 178 -22.97 -3.19 8.59
C ASP A 178 -22.64 -4.50 9.30
N LEU A 179 -22.86 -4.53 10.62
CA LEU A 179 -22.52 -5.68 11.47
C LEU A 179 -23.50 -6.85 11.30
N GLU A 180 -24.77 -6.55 11.02
CA GLU A 180 -25.80 -7.56 10.80
C GLU A 180 -25.52 -8.35 9.52
N ARG A 181 -25.28 -7.64 8.42
CA ARG A 181 -24.94 -8.23 7.12
C ARG A 181 -23.45 -8.54 6.97
N ARG A 182 -22.63 -8.16 7.95
CA ARG A 182 -21.18 -8.46 8.03
C ARG A 182 -20.38 -7.96 6.83
N TYR A 183 -20.53 -6.68 6.48
CA TYR A 183 -19.68 -6.05 5.48
C TYR A 183 -19.31 -4.61 5.86
N VAL A 184 -18.24 -4.13 5.23
CA VAL A 184 -17.94 -2.71 5.12
C VAL A 184 -18.13 -2.24 3.69
N PHE A 185 -18.85 -1.15 3.49
CA PHE A 185 -18.96 -0.48 2.19
C PHE A 185 -17.95 0.67 2.11
N GLN A 186 -16.95 0.49 1.24
CA GLN A 186 -15.95 1.52 0.98
C GLN A 186 -16.46 2.42 -0.14
N ASP A 187 -17.25 3.44 0.18
CA ASP A 187 -17.73 4.43 -0.79
C ASP A 187 -16.62 5.39 -1.17
N ALA A 188 -16.13 5.35 -2.42
CA ALA A 188 -15.04 6.20 -2.89
C ALA A 188 -15.33 7.71 -2.84
N ARG A 189 -16.58 8.13 -2.64
CA ARG A 189 -16.96 9.54 -2.46
C ARG A 189 -16.64 10.06 -1.06
N GLU A 190 -16.55 9.17 -0.08
CA GLU A 190 -16.33 9.53 1.33
C GLU A 190 -15.14 8.81 1.97
N VAL A 191 -14.68 7.71 1.36
CA VAL A 191 -13.60 6.87 1.85
C VAL A 191 -12.43 6.97 0.89
N ASN A 192 -11.23 7.16 1.44
CA ASN A 192 -9.96 7.23 0.71
C ASN A 192 -9.55 5.85 0.17
N THR A 193 -10.28 5.37 -0.84
CA THR A 193 -9.99 4.09 -1.49
C THR A 193 -8.90 4.23 -2.54
N LYS A 194 -8.13 3.16 -2.74
CA LYS A 194 -7.12 3.13 -3.82
C LYS A 194 -7.85 3.11 -5.16
N PHE A 195 -7.48 4.02 -6.05
CA PHE A 195 -8.09 4.22 -7.38
C PHE A 195 -9.55 4.69 -7.34
N SER A 196 -10.02 5.24 -6.21
CA SER A 196 -11.38 5.79 -6.09
C SER A 196 -12.48 4.79 -6.47
N LYS A 197 -12.31 3.53 -6.06
CA LYS A 197 -13.28 2.45 -6.31
C LYS A 197 -14.23 2.29 -5.16
N SER A 198 -15.52 2.20 -5.46
CA SER A 198 -16.55 1.83 -4.49
C SER A 198 -16.77 0.32 -4.52
N PHE A 199 -16.64 -0.33 -3.37
CA PHE A 199 -16.86 -1.77 -3.26
C PHE A 199 -17.23 -2.18 -1.84
N LYS A 200 -17.90 -3.32 -1.72
CA LYS A 200 -18.15 -3.97 -0.44
C LYS A 200 -17.03 -4.94 -0.14
N THR A 201 -16.63 -5.00 1.13
CA THR A 201 -15.84 -6.08 1.67
C THR A 201 -16.64 -6.78 2.76
N TRP A 202 -17.01 -8.03 2.49
CA TRP A 202 -17.59 -8.93 3.46
C TRP A 202 -16.53 -9.35 4.48
N PHE A 203 -16.92 -9.56 5.73
CA PHE A 203 -15.98 -9.95 6.77
C PHE A 203 -15.38 -11.32 6.46
N PHE A 204 -14.05 -11.39 6.47
CA PHE A 204 -13.33 -12.63 6.31
C PHE A 204 -13.57 -13.55 7.52
N PRO A 205 -13.56 -14.88 7.34
CA PRO A 205 -13.79 -15.85 8.41
C PRO A 205 -12.53 -16.03 9.28
N VAL A 206 -12.17 -14.99 10.04
CA VAL A 206 -10.96 -14.92 10.88
C VAL A 206 -11.20 -15.24 12.36
N GLY A 207 -12.44 -15.55 12.74
CA GLY A 207 -12.85 -15.90 14.11
C GLY A 207 -13.91 -14.96 14.68
N ASP A 208 -14.83 -15.52 15.47
CA ASP A 208 -15.89 -14.75 16.14
C ASP A 208 -15.34 -13.83 17.22
N ASP A 209 -14.25 -14.23 17.88
CA ASP A 209 -13.50 -13.41 18.84
C ASP A 209 -13.05 -12.07 18.23
N ILE A 210 -12.61 -12.07 16.97
CA ILE A 210 -12.20 -10.84 16.27
C ILE A 210 -13.41 -10.00 15.88
N ARG A 211 -14.51 -10.65 15.47
CA ARG A 211 -15.77 -9.98 15.11
C ARG A 211 -16.38 -9.28 16.32
N GLU A 212 -16.43 -9.96 17.47
CA GLU A 212 -16.95 -9.42 18.73
C GLU A 212 -16.24 -8.13 19.14
N ILE A 213 -14.90 -8.06 18.98
CA ILE A 213 -14.15 -6.83 19.25
C ILE A 213 -14.66 -5.64 18.43
N MET A 214 -15.03 -5.87 17.17
CA MET A 214 -15.60 -4.80 16.33
C MET A 214 -17.03 -4.46 16.68
N GLU A 215 -17.85 -5.46 17.03
CA GLU A 215 -19.22 -5.24 17.48
C GLU A 215 -19.24 -4.41 18.77
N ASP A 216 -18.37 -4.76 19.74
CA ASP A 216 -18.22 -4.02 20.99
C ASP A 216 -17.72 -2.59 20.78
N TRP A 217 -16.79 -2.38 19.83
CA TRP A 217 -16.31 -1.04 19.50
C TRP A 217 -17.40 -0.15 18.88
N VAL A 218 -18.15 -0.66 17.91
CA VAL A 218 -19.27 0.09 17.30
C VAL A 218 -20.35 0.36 18.35
N ARG A 219 -20.64 -0.62 19.22
CA ARG A 219 -21.56 -0.46 20.34
C ARG A 219 -21.08 0.64 21.29
N HIS A 220 -19.81 0.63 21.67
CA HIS A 220 -19.22 1.67 22.51
C HIS A 220 -19.37 3.07 21.91
N LEU A 221 -19.06 3.23 20.62
CA LEU A 221 -19.24 4.51 19.92
C LEU A 221 -20.69 4.99 19.93
N ARG A 222 -21.64 4.11 19.58
CA ARG A 222 -23.06 4.47 19.43
C ARG A 222 -23.78 4.65 20.75
N GLU A 223 -23.56 3.75 21.71
CA GLU A 223 -24.33 3.69 22.96
C GLU A 223 -23.67 4.44 24.12
N ARG A 224 -22.33 4.43 24.22
CA ARG A 224 -21.64 5.14 25.31
C ARG A 224 -21.23 6.55 24.91
N LEU A 225 -20.62 6.71 23.74
CA LEU A 225 -20.16 8.03 23.30
C LEU A 225 -21.25 8.83 22.55
N LEU A 226 -22.37 8.19 22.20
CA LEU A 226 -23.51 8.76 21.48
C LEU A 226 -23.11 9.35 20.12
N TRP A 227 -22.34 8.57 19.35
CA TRP A 227 -21.88 8.95 18.02
C TRP A 227 -22.85 8.46 16.95
N GLY A 228 -23.05 9.28 15.94
CA GLY A 228 -23.96 9.03 14.83
C GLY A 228 -23.26 8.50 13.59
N ASP A 229 -24.06 8.20 12.59
CA ASP A 229 -23.63 7.61 11.31
C ASP A 229 -22.60 8.43 10.53
N GLY A 230 -22.57 9.75 10.74
CA GLY A 230 -21.59 10.66 10.14
C GLY A 230 -20.24 10.70 10.83
N ASP A 231 -20.14 10.17 12.06
CA ASP A 231 -18.91 10.21 12.86
C ASP A 231 -17.89 9.15 12.40
N PRO A 232 -16.57 9.39 12.62
CA PRO A 232 -15.53 8.43 12.27
C PRO A 232 -15.68 7.07 12.97
N LEU A 233 -15.52 5.99 12.22
CA LEU A 233 -15.38 4.64 12.77
C LEU A 233 -14.08 4.50 13.59
N PHE A 234 -13.02 5.16 13.12
CA PHE A 234 -11.74 5.25 13.82
C PHE A 234 -11.32 6.72 13.99
N PRO A 235 -11.74 7.36 15.10
CA PRO A 235 -11.44 8.76 15.37
C PRO A 235 -9.98 9.02 15.73
N ARG A 236 -9.52 10.24 15.43
CA ARG A 236 -8.21 10.70 15.88
C ARG A 236 -8.18 10.90 17.40
N THR A 237 -6.99 10.73 17.98
CA THR A 237 -6.75 11.08 19.38
C THR A 237 -6.95 12.59 19.57
N ARG A 238 -7.77 12.98 20.56
CA ARG A 238 -7.86 14.36 21.02
C ARG A 238 -6.63 14.69 21.85
N ILE A 239 -5.99 15.80 21.54
CA ILE A 239 -4.86 16.33 22.32
C ILE A 239 -5.36 17.55 23.10
N ALA A 240 -5.07 17.59 24.39
CA ALA A 240 -5.38 18.71 25.28
C ALA A 240 -4.15 19.04 26.13
N ILE A 241 -4.19 20.17 26.84
CA ILE A 241 -3.17 20.55 27.81
C ILE A 241 -3.49 19.85 29.13
N ASP A 242 -2.51 19.13 29.69
CA ASP A 242 -2.61 18.46 30.99
C ASP A 242 -2.33 19.42 32.17
N SER A 243 -2.39 18.89 33.39
CA SER A 243 -2.11 19.66 34.62
C SER A 243 -0.70 20.27 34.67
N ASP A 244 0.26 19.69 33.92
CA ASP A 244 1.65 20.14 33.85
C ASP A 244 1.89 21.11 32.67
N GLN A 245 0.82 21.61 32.05
CA GLN A 245 0.84 22.47 30.88
C GLN A 245 1.49 21.83 29.64
N LYS A 246 1.47 20.50 29.53
CA LYS A 246 1.99 19.74 28.39
C LYS A 246 0.86 19.21 27.53
N PHE A 247 1.13 19.02 26.24
CA PHE A 247 0.19 18.37 25.34
C PHE A 247 0.12 16.87 25.61
N ALA A 248 -1.05 16.40 26.01
CA ALA A 248 -1.32 14.99 26.33
C ALA A 248 -2.58 14.47 25.62
N PRO A 249 -2.66 13.14 25.36
CA PRO A 249 -3.89 12.49 24.93
C PRO A 249 -5.01 12.69 25.96
N SER A 250 -6.18 13.14 25.50
CA SER A 250 -7.35 13.43 26.35
C SER A 250 -8.63 12.84 25.74
N GLY A 251 -8.54 11.61 25.24
CA GLY A 251 -9.66 10.87 24.63
C GLY A 251 -9.70 10.95 23.10
N LEU A 252 -10.91 10.90 22.54
CA LEU A 252 -11.15 10.85 21.10
C LEU A 252 -11.77 12.16 20.59
N ALA A 253 -11.35 12.60 19.41
CA ALA A 253 -11.99 13.71 18.71
C ALA A 253 -12.97 13.15 17.66
N ARG A 254 -14.10 13.83 17.42
CA ARG A 254 -15.08 13.47 16.38
C ARG A 254 -14.59 13.84 14.97
N GLU A 255 -13.35 13.48 14.66
CA GLU A 255 -12.66 13.81 13.42
C GLU A 255 -11.78 12.64 12.96
N HIS A 256 -11.61 12.50 11.65
CA HIS A 256 -10.70 11.53 11.05
C HIS A 256 -9.24 11.92 11.28
N TRP A 257 -8.33 10.94 11.11
CA TRP A 257 -6.94 11.28 10.85
C TRP A 257 -6.79 11.89 9.46
N SER A 258 -5.87 12.84 9.31
CA SER A 258 -5.50 13.41 8.01
C SER A 258 -4.73 12.43 7.12
N HIS A 259 -4.10 11.40 7.70
CA HIS A 259 -3.30 10.41 6.99
C HIS A 259 -3.16 9.10 7.78
N ALA A 260 -2.65 8.05 7.14
CA ALA A 260 -2.51 6.72 7.72
C ALA A 260 -1.34 6.54 8.72
N THR A 261 -0.49 7.55 8.96
CA THR A 261 0.67 7.42 9.86
C THR A 261 0.32 6.96 11.28
N PRO A 262 -0.74 7.48 11.95
CA PRO A 262 -1.15 7.02 13.28
C PRO A 262 -1.53 5.55 13.30
N ILE A 263 -2.18 5.07 12.23
CA ILE A 263 -2.53 3.65 12.06
C ILE A 263 -1.27 2.79 12.05
N ARG A 264 -0.26 3.17 11.26
CA ARG A 264 1.02 2.46 11.20
C ARG A 264 1.77 2.48 12.54
N LYS A 265 1.65 3.57 13.31
CA LYS A 265 2.21 3.69 14.65
C LYS A 265 1.53 2.74 15.64
N ILE A 266 0.20 2.65 15.61
CA ILE A 266 -0.58 1.71 16.45
C ILE A 266 -0.17 0.26 16.15
N PHE A 267 -0.11 -0.11 14.87
CA PHE A 267 0.38 -1.43 14.46
C PHE A 267 1.79 -1.72 14.98
N ARG A 268 2.71 -0.76 14.82
CA ARG A 268 4.07 -0.92 15.31
C ARG A 268 4.12 -1.18 16.81
N GLN A 269 3.46 -0.32 17.58
CA GLN A 269 3.42 -0.43 19.04
C GLN A 269 2.80 -1.76 19.49
N ALA A 270 1.69 -2.19 18.87
CA ALA A 270 1.03 -3.44 19.23
C ALA A 270 1.91 -4.68 18.97
N PHE A 271 2.58 -4.73 17.81
CA PHE A 271 3.49 -5.84 17.50
C PHE A 271 4.74 -5.84 18.40
N GLU A 272 5.33 -4.65 18.66
CA GLU A 272 6.47 -4.51 19.56
C GLU A 272 6.13 -4.92 21.00
N GLN A 273 4.96 -4.51 21.52
CA GLN A 273 4.47 -4.91 22.84
C GLN A 273 4.24 -6.42 22.94
N ALA A 274 3.82 -7.05 21.85
CA ALA A 274 3.65 -8.50 21.77
C ALA A 274 4.94 -9.29 21.52
N GLY A 275 6.10 -8.62 21.50
CA GLY A 275 7.38 -9.27 21.24
C GLY A 275 7.52 -9.84 19.82
N LEU A 276 6.73 -9.35 18.86
CA LEU A 276 6.73 -9.82 17.49
C LEU A 276 7.35 -8.78 16.52
N PRO A 277 7.95 -9.22 15.41
CA PRO A 277 8.42 -8.31 14.37
C PRO A 277 7.28 -7.43 13.84
N TYR A 278 7.58 -6.17 13.59
CA TYR A 278 6.60 -5.23 13.05
C TYR A 278 5.99 -5.71 11.73
N ALA A 279 4.68 -5.92 11.74
CA ALA A 279 3.87 -6.12 10.55
C ALA A 279 3.04 -4.86 10.28
N ASN A 280 3.08 -4.34 9.05
CA ASN A 280 2.31 -3.16 8.66
C ASN A 280 0.85 -3.55 8.30
N PRO A 281 -0.10 -2.60 8.24
CA PRO A 281 -1.49 -2.91 7.91
C PRO A 281 -1.67 -3.68 6.59
N HIS A 282 -0.83 -3.41 5.59
CA HIS A 282 -0.89 -4.10 4.30
C HIS A 282 -0.45 -5.56 4.39
N SER A 283 0.46 -5.92 5.30
CA SER A 283 0.87 -7.32 5.49
C SER A 283 -0.24 -8.23 6.01
N LEU A 284 -1.27 -7.70 6.68
CA LEU A 284 -2.44 -8.50 7.07
C LEU A 284 -3.26 -8.96 5.86
N ARG A 285 -3.17 -8.25 4.72
CA ARG A 285 -3.73 -8.77 3.46
C ARG A 285 -3.03 -10.05 3.02
N LYS A 286 -1.73 -10.18 3.25
CA LYS A 286 -1.01 -11.45 3.00
C LYS A 286 -1.53 -12.55 3.91
N THR A 287 -1.74 -12.26 5.20
CA THR A 287 -2.37 -13.20 6.15
C THR A 287 -3.72 -13.68 5.63
N LEU A 288 -4.55 -12.77 5.12
CA LEU A 288 -5.85 -13.09 4.54
C LEU A 288 -5.75 -13.88 3.23
N VAL A 289 -4.79 -13.58 2.36
CA VAL A 289 -4.59 -14.38 1.14
C VAL A 289 -4.16 -15.80 1.50
N ASN A 290 -3.18 -15.97 2.40
CA ASN A 290 -2.74 -17.29 2.86
C ASN A 290 -3.89 -18.09 3.49
N LEU A 291 -4.77 -17.42 4.25
CA LEU A 291 -5.98 -18.04 4.78
C LEU A 291 -6.91 -18.49 3.65
N GLY A 292 -7.14 -17.63 2.66
CA GLY A 292 -7.94 -17.95 1.47
C GLY A 292 -7.39 -19.15 0.70
N GLU A 293 -6.07 -19.20 0.46
CA GLU A 293 -5.41 -20.33 -0.21
C GLU A 293 -5.59 -21.66 0.54
N SER A 294 -5.68 -21.61 1.88
CA SER A 294 -5.92 -22.80 2.70
C SER A 294 -7.39 -23.22 2.78
N ARG A 295 -8.32 -22.27 2.63
CA ARG A 295 -9.76 -22.47 2.87
C ARG A 295 -10.57 -22.67 1.60
N CYS A 296 -10.25 -21.91 0.55
CA CYS A 296 -10.93 -22.01 -0.74
C CYS A 296 -10.58 -23.34 -1.40
N ARG A 297 -11.60 -24.11 -1.74
CA ARG A 297 -11.50 -25.42 -2.39
C ARG A 297 -11.73 -25.31 -3.89
N THR A 298 -12.40 -24.25 -4.34
CA THR A 298 -12.70 -24.04 -5.75
C THR A 298 -12.12 -22.72 -6.27
N PRO A 299 -11.90 -22.61 -7.59
CA PRO A 299 -11.48 -21.36 -8.20
C PRO A 299 -12.48 -20.22 -8.02
N GLU A 300 -13.78 -20.54 -8.01
CA GLU A 300 -14.85 -19.57 -7.79
C GLU A 300 -14.79 -18.99 -6.37
N GLU A 301 -14.58 -19.83 -5.36
CA GLU A 301 -14.39 -19.39 -3.97
C GLU A 301 -13.17 -18.47 -3.85
N PHE A 302 -12.05 -18.83 -4.50
CA PHE A 302 -10.85 -17.99 -4.49
C PHE A 302 -11.03 -16.69 -5.29
N LYS A 303 -11.80 -16.72 -6.38
CA LYS A 303 -12.19 -15.52 -7.14
C LYS A 303 -13.01 -14.58 -6.27
N ALA A 304 -14.02 -15.09 -5.56
CA ALA A 304 -14.82 -14.32 -4.62
C ALA A 304 -13.95 -13.72 -3.51
N TRP A 305 -13.03 -14.52 -2.93
CA TRP A 305 -12.07 -14.06 -1.92
C TRP A 305 -11.18 -12.91 -2.44
N SER A 306 -10.66 -13.06 -3.65
CA SER A 306 -9.83 -12.06 -4.34
C SER A 306 -10.61 -10.76 -4.60
N GLN A 307 -11.84 -10.86 -5.09
CA GLN A 307 -12.71 -9.70 -5.32
C GLN A 307 -13.04 -8.99 -3.99
N ASN A 308 -13.23 -9.75 -2.91
CA ASN A 308 -13.50 -9.22 -1.58
C ASN A 308 -12.34 -8.35 -1.03
N LEU A 309 -11.08 -8.65 -1.41
CA LEU A 309 -9.89 -7.82 -1.12
C LEU A 309 -9.79 -6.53 -1.97
N GLY A 310 -10.69 -6.36 -2.93
CA GLY A 310 -10.72 -5.25 -3.88
C GLY A 310 -9.67 -5.37 -4.98
N HIS A 311 -9.40 -6.59 -5.47
CA HIS A 311 -8.59 -6.84 -6.65
C HIS A 311 -9.49 -7.04 -7.89
N GLU A 312 -9.20 -6.34 -8.99
CA GLU A 312 -10.04 -6.38 -10.21
C GLU A 312 -9.98 -7.72 -10.96
N GLY A 313 -8.82 -8.38 -10.97
CA GLY A 313 -8.66 -9.69 -11.57
C GLY A 313 -8.00 -10.65 -10.59
N VAL A 314 -8.37 -11.93 -10.65
CA VAL A 314 -7.75 -12.99 -9.85
C VAL A 314 -6.25 -13.11 -10.18
N LEU A 315 -5.86 -12.80 -11.41
CA LEU A 315 -4.46 -12.64 -11.81
C LEU A 315 -3.72 -11.58 -10.98
N THR A 316 -4.36 -10.52 -10.51
CA THR A 316 -3.68 -9.58 -9.58
C THR A 316 -3.40 -10.25 -8.23
N THR A 317 -4.26 -11.17 -7.78
CA THR A 317 -4.03 -11.99 -6.60
C THR A 317 -2.95 -13.03 -6.88
N PHE A 318 -3.01 -13.78 -7.98
CA PHE A 318 -1.96 -14.74 -8.34
C PHE A 318 -0.59 -14.10 -8.61
N VAL A 319 -0.55 -12.94 -9.26
CA VAL A 319 0.70 -12.21 -9.55
C VAL A 319 1.24 -11.50 -8.31
N SER A 320 0.37 -11.04 -7.39
CA SER A 320 0.77 -10.30 -6.18
C SER A 320 0.88 -11.10 -4.91
N TYR A 321 0.32 -12.29 -4.89
CA TYR A 321 0.29 -13.18 -3.74
C TYR A 321 0.36 -14.67 -4.11
N GLY A 322 0.10 -15.06 -5.37
CA GLY A 322 0.15 -16.46 -5.81
C GLY A 322 1.53 -16.98 -6.16
N SER A 323 2.61 -16.27 -5.77
CA SER A 323 3.86 -16.96 -5.53
C SER A 323 3.66 -17.85 -4.31
N ILE A 324 3.54 -19.15 -4.55
CA ILE A 324 3.54 -20.13 -3.46
C ILE A 324 4.86 -19.94 -2.71
N SER A 325 4.79 -19.62 -1.41
CA SER A 325 6.00 -19.49 -0.58
C SER A 325 6.88 -20.74 -0.72
N ASP A 326 8.21 -20.59 -0.68
CA ASP A 326 9.13 -21.74 -0.80
C ASP A 326 8.77 -22.87 0.18
N THR A 327 8.35 -22.52 1.39
CA THR A 327 7.84 -23.46 2.40
C THR A 327 6.59 -24.21 1.96
N ARG A 328 5.60 -23.52 1.38
CA ARG A 328 4.36 -24.15 0.91
C ARG A 328 4.60 -24.94 -0.38
N CYS A 329 5.51 -24.48 -1.22
CA CYS A 329 5.93 -25.21 -2.42
C CYS A 329 6.59 -26.52 -2.00
N ALA A 330 7.53 -26.49 -1.06
CA ALA A 330 8.15 -27.69 -0.50
C ALA A 330 7.13 -28.62 0.15
N GLU A 331 6.14 -28.11 0.88
CA GLU A 331 5.06 -28.92 1.46
C GLU A 331 4.18 -29.57 0.39
N ILE A 332 3.77 -28.83 -0.65
CA ILE A 332 2.95 -29.35 -1.75
C ILE A 332 3.75 -30.40 -2.54
N ILE A 333 4.99 -30.09 -2.91
CA ILE A 333 5.86 -31.02 -3.65
C ILE A 333 6.17 -32.27 -2.81
N GLY A 334 6.39 -32.11 -1.51
CA GLY A 334 6.55 -33.22 -0.56
C GLY A 334 5.30 -34.10 -0.52
N ARG A 335 4.11 -33.50 -0.35
CA ARG A 335 2.83 -34.24 -0.42
C ARG A 335 2.65 -34.93 -1.78
N MET A 336 2.98 -34.28 -2.89
CA MET A 336 2.88 -34.87 -4.23
C MET A 336 3.87 -36.04 -4.42
N ALA A 337 5.02 -36.00 -3.77
CA ALA A 337 5.99 -37.11 -3.74
C ALA A 337 5.50 -38.28 -2.88
N ASP A 338 4.81 -37.99 -1.77
CA ASP A 338 4.19 -39.00 -0.89
C ASP A 338 2.90 -39.61 -1.48
N THR A 339 2.23 -38.91 -2.40
CA THR A 339 1.00 -39.39 -3.04
C THR A 339 1.30 -40.22 -4.30
N SER A 340 2.04 -41.31 -4.14
CA SER A 340 1.97 -42.41 -5.11
C SER A 340 0.66 -43.16 -4.91
N ALA A 341 -0.32 -42.89 -5.78
CA ALA A 341 -1.61 -43.58 -5.94
C ALA A 341 -2.81 -43.06 -5.13
N VAL A 342 -3.38 -41.89 -5.49
CA VAL A 342 -4.84 -41.71 -5.50
C VAL A 342 -5.25 -40.79 -6.67
N ASP A 343 -6.05 -41.37 -7.57
CA ASP A 343 -6.98 -40.78 -8.55
C ASP A 343 -6.55 -39.54 -9.37
N ARG A 344 -5.85 -39.78 -10.50
CA ARG A 344 -5.67 -38.78 -11.57
C ARG A 344 -6.93 -38.67 -12.43
N ARG A 345 -7.93 -37.92 -11.96
CA ARG A 345 -8.98 -37.36 -12.82
C ARG A 345 -9.33 -35.91 -12.42
N SER A 346 -8.36 -35.02 -12.54
CA SER A 346 -8.67 -33.63 -12.93
C SER A 346 -8.08 -33.42 -14.32
N SER A 347 -8.98 -33.44 -15.30
CA SER A 347 -8.58 -33.41 -16.71
C SER A 347 -7.99 -32.05 -17.05
N LYS A 348 -7.00 -32.02 -17.93
CA LYS A 348 -6.44 -30.82 -18.60
C LYS A 348 -7.52 -29.81 -19.05
N ALA A 349 -8.76 -30.26 -19.27
CA ALA A 349 -9.91 -29.43 -19.61
C ALA A 349 -10.40 -28.50 -18.47
N GLU A 350 -10.27 -28.87 -17.20
CA GLU A 350 -10.59 -27.97 -16.09
C GLU A 350 -9.58 -26.82 -16.00
N LEU A 351 -8.30 -27.14 -16.15
CA LEU A 351 -7.22 -26.14 -16.11
C LEU A 351 -7.30 -25.17 -17.31
N LEU A 352 -7.69 -25.66 -18.49
CA LEU A 352 -7.95 -24.83 -19.66
C LEU A 352 -9.18 -23.94 -19.50
N ARG A 353 -10.29 -24.46 -18.95
CA ARG A 353 -11.48 -23.64 -18.62
C ARG A 353 -11.17 -22.55 -17.59
N LEU A 354 -10.33 -22.85 -16.62
CA LEU A 354 -9.83 -21.91 -15.62
C LEU A 354 -9.03 -20.78 -16.28
N ILE A 355 -8.12 -21.11 -17.21
CA ILE A 355 -7.32 -20.11 -17.93
C ILE A 355 -8.21 -19.21 -18.81
N GLU A 356 -9.21 -19.78 -19.48
CA GLU A 356 -10.16 -19.03 -20.31
C GLU A 356 -11.07 -18.12 -19.47
N GLN A 357 -11.52 -18.53 -18.28
CA GLN A 357 -12.33 -17.70 -17.36
C GLN A 357 -11.56 -16.55 -16.68
N PHE A 358 -10.23 -16.52 -16.79
CA PHE A 358 -9.37 -15.45 -16.26
C PHE A 358 -8.79 -14.54 -17.35
N ALA A 359 -9.14 -14.78 -18.62
CA ALA A 359 -8.70 -13.98 -19.76
C ALA A 359 -9.68 -12.87 -20.18
N GLU A 360 -10.87 -12.80 -19.56
CA GLU A 360 -11.81 -11.67 -19.61
C GLU A 360 -11.73 -10.84 -18.32
#